data_AF-A0A0C6ETV4-F1
#
_entry.id   AF-A0A0C6ETV4-F1
#
_cell.length_a   1.000
_cell.length_b   1.000
_cell.length_c   1.000
_cell.angle_alpha   90.00
_cell.angle_beta   90.00
_cell.angle_gamma   90.00
#
_symmetry.space_group_name_H-M   'P 1'
#
loop_
_entity.id
_entity.type
_entity.pdbx_description
1 polymer ?
#
loop_
_entity_poly.entity_id
_entity_poly.type
_entity_poly.pdbx_seq_one_letter_code
_entity_poly.pdbx_strand_id
1 'polypeptide(L)'
;MVDKLVSQQLERTALKVYQAIDKNKQGKDIQESEECLWYELVSCILGSKVPFEQAQSATNHLINNNLLDINDCRQDGLQFEGRIVESLTQPIPLVVGASNSYFKYRYPRLRASHIRRSAESIYADNCSIKWILNSTRDPSEMRIKIMQSSVGIGPKQSSLFLRNIGFTDRLAILDVHVLRYMFLVGIINVKTQAVSTLTKYQEIEGYLRSYANKLGTNLAYFDTAIWVTMRVFQREVVL
;
A
#
# COMPACT_ATOMS: atom_id res chain seq x y z
N MET A 1 -17.58 -20.24 -15.34
CA MET A 1 -16.77 -19.80 -16.50
C MET A 1 -16.96 -18.29 -16.59
N VAL A 2 -15.90 -17.48 -16.48
CA VAL A 2 -16.03 -16.02 -16.64
C VAL A 2 -16.36 -15.73 -18.10
N ASP A 3 -17.29 -14.83 -18.37
CA ASP A 3 -17.65 -14.44 -19.72
C ASP A 3 -16.40 -13.92 -20.47
N LYS A 4 -16.10 -14.55 -21.61
CA LYS A 4 -14.95 -14.22 -22.46
C LYS A 4 -14.99 -12.75 -22.91
N LEU A 5 -16.17 -12.20 -23.13
CA LEU A 5 -16.36 -10.80 -23.51
C LEU A 5 -15.95 -9.85 -22.38
N VAL A 6 -16.37 -10.16 -21.14
CA VAL A 6 -16.02 -9.37 -19.95
C VAL A 6 -14.51 -9.38 -19.70
N SER A 7 -13.87 -10.54 -19.82
CA SER A 7 -12.42 -10.68 -19.69
C SER A 7 -11.66 -9.80 -20.71
N GLN A 8 -12.05 -9.86 -21.99
CA GLN A 8 -11.43 -9.04 -23.04
C GLN A 8 -11.65 -7.54 -22.84
N GLN A 9 -12.83 -7.14 -22.36
CA GLN A 9 -13.13 -5.73 -22.09
C GLN A 9 -12.32 -5.19 -20.91
N LEU A 10 -12.15 -5.97 -19.85
CA LEU A 10 -11.33 -5.61 -18.70
C LEU A 10 -9.86 -5.43 -19.10
N GLU A 11 -9.29 -6.37 -19.85
CA GLU A 11 -7.90 -6.26 -20.34
C GLU A 11 -7.71 -5.01 -21.20
N ARG A 12 -8.60 -4.78 -22.17
CA ARG A 12 -8.55 -3.57 -23.02
C ARG A 12 -8.65 -2.29 -22.21
N THR A 13 -9.49 -2.26 -21.18
CA THR A 13 -9.67 -1.08 -20.32
C THR A 13 -8.42 -0.83 -19.47
N ALA A 14 -7.89 -1.87 -18.83
CA ALA A 14 -6.65 -1.79 -18.07
C ALA A 14 -5.48 -1.31 -18.93
N LEU A 15 -5.37 -1.77 -20.17
CA LEU A 15 -4.34 -1.31 -21.11
C LEU A 15 -4.50 0.17 -21.50
N LYS A 16 -5.74 0.67 -21.70
CA LYS A 16 -5.98 2.09 -21.95
C LYS A 16 -5.58 2.95 -20.76
N VAL A 17 -5.95 2.54 -19.55
CA VAL A 17 -5.56 3.24 -18.32
C VAL A 17 -4.03 3.21 -18.15
N TYR A 18 -3.40 2.05 -18.40
CA TYR A 18 -1.95 1.92 -18.39
C TYR A 18 -1.29 2.91 -19.35
N GLN A 19 -1.76 3.03 -20.60
CA GLN A 19 -1.21 3.97 -21.57
C GLN A 19 -1.31 5.43 -21.10
N ALA A 20 -2.40 5.79 -20.41
CA ALA A 20 -2.56 7.11 -19.82
C ALA A 20 -1.58 7.36 -18.65
N ILE A 21 -1.35 6.35 -17.81
CA ILE A 21 -0.36 6.42 -16.71
C ILE A 21 1.05 6.51 -17.30
N ASP A 22 1.38 5.64 -18.25
CA ASP A 22 2.71 5.50 -18.83
C ASP A 22 3.16 6.75 -19.61
N LYS A 23 2.22 7.43 -20.29
CA LYS A 23 2.48 8.72 -20.96
C LYS A 23 2.79 9.85 -19.98
N ASN A 24 2.19 9.80 -18.79
CA ASN A 24 2.34 10.84 -17.76
C ASN A 24 3.34 10.46 -16.67
N LYS A 25 4.04 9.32 -16.82
CA LYS A 25 4.98 8.87 -15.81
C LYS A 25 6.15 9.85 -15.76
N GLN A 26 6.41 10.35 -14.56
CA GLN A 26 7.69 10.94 -14.22
C GLN A 26 8.41 9.89 -13.37
N GLY A 27 9.71 9.70 -13.59
CA GLY A 27 10.50 8.89 -12.69
C GLY A 27 10.33 9.43 -11.28
N LYS A 28 9.98 8.56 -10.33
CA LYS A 28 9.88 8.96 -8.93
C LYS A 28 11.23 8.68 -8.28
N ASP A 29 11.96 9.74 -7.96
CA ASP A 29 13.17 9.63 -7.16
C ASP A 29 12.84 9.04 -5.78
N ILE A 30 13.82 8.36 -5.20
CA ILE A 30 13.65 7.79 -3.87
C ILE A 30 13.44 8.93 -2.88
N GLN A 31 12.41 8.84 -2.05
CA GLN A 31 12.17 9.81 -0.98
C GLN A 31 13.36 9.83 0.00
N GLU A 32 13.99 11.00 0.15
CA GLU A 32 15.21 11.17 0.96
C GLU A 32 14.94 11.65 2.40
N SER A 33 13.75 12.21 2.66
CA SER A 33 13.35 12.62 4.01
C SER A 33 12.98 11.42 4.86
N GLU A 34 13.69 11.23 5.98
CA GLU A 34 13.39 10.18 6.96
C GLU A 34 11.96 10.31 7.51
N GLU A 35 11.53 11.54 7.74
CA GLU A 35 10.18 11.85 8.19
C GLU A 35 9.13 11.45 7.14
N CYS A 36 9.34 11.79 5.87
CA CYS A 36 8.42 11.40 4.81
C CYS A 36 8.39 9.87 4.60
N LEU A 37 9.53 9.20 4.74
CA LEU A 37 9.60 7.73 4.74
C LEU A 37 8.78 7.14 5.89
N TRP A 38 8.91 7.71 7.08
CA TRP A 38 8.12 7.30 8.24
C TRP A 38 6.63 7.49 8.03
N TYR A 39 6.20 8.64 7.51
CA TYR A 39 4.81 8.93 7.20
C TYR A 39 4.23 7.96 6.17
N GLU A 40 5.00 7.61 5.14
CA GLU A 40 4.57 6.63 4.14
C GLU A 40 4.42 5.22 4.74
N LEU A 41 5.34 4.82 5.64
CA LEU A 41 5.23 3.55 6.34
C LEU A 41 3.99 3.52 7.25
N VAL A 42 3.74 4.59 8.01
CA VAL A 42 2.53 4.74 8.83
C VAL A 42 1.27 4.65 7.95
N SER A 43 1.27 5.27 6.77
CA SER A 43 0.18 5.16 5.80
C SER A 43 -0.09 3.71 5.39
N CYS A 44 0.95 2.92 5.16
CA CYS A 44 0.85 1.49 4.85
C CYS A 44 0.30 0.66 6.04
N ILE A 45 0.69 1.01 7.28
CA ILE A 45 0.13 0.40 8.50
C ILE A 45 -1.37 0.69 8.60
N LEU A 46 -1.77 1.95 8.41
CA LEU A 46 -3.16 2.41 8.51
C LEU A 46 -4.04 1.91 7.36
N GLY A 47 -3.48 1.68 6.17
CA GLY A 47 -4.20 1.19 4.98
C GLY A 47 -4.52 -0.31 4.99
N SER A 48 -4.08 -1.05 5.99
CA SER A 48 -4.35 -2.49 6.06
C SER A 48 -5.80 -2.77 6.47
N LYS A 49 -6.61 -3.26 5.51
CA LYS A 49 -8.06 -3.53 5.63
C LYS A 49 -8.91 -2.26 5.82
N VAL A 50 -8.41 -1.12 5.37
CA VAL A 50 -9.09 0.18 5.40
C VAL A 50 -9.11 0.75 3.98
N PRO A 51 -10.19 1.40 3.52
CA PRO A 51 -10.23 2.09 2.22
C PRO A 51 -9.08 3.09 2.06
N PHE A 52 -8.59 3.23 0.83
CA PHE A 52 -7.44 4.09 0.51
C PHE A 52 -7.64 5.53 1.02
N GLU A 53 -8.80 6.13 0.75
CA GLU A 53 -9.11 7.51 1.11
C GLU A 53 -9.18 7.72 2.62
N GLN A 54 -9.70 6.73 3.36
CA GLN A 54 -9.73 6.75 4.82
C GLN A 54 -8.33 6.59 5.41
N ALA A 55 -7.50 5.72 4.82
CA ALA A 55 -6.11 5.55 5.26
C ALA A 55 -5.31 6.84 5.08
N GLN A 56 -5.40 7.47 3.91
CA GLN A 56 -4.73 8.74 3.62
C GLN A 56 -5.23 9.87 4.55
N SER A 57 -6.54 9.97 4.75
CA SER A 57 -7.13 10.97 5.66
C SER A 57 -6.67 10.74 7.11
N ALA A 58 -6.60 9.49 7.57
CA ALA A 58 -6.10 9.17 8.91
C ALA A 58 -4.60 9.49 9.07
N THR A 59 -3.76 9.17 8.08
CA THR A 59 -2.34 9.54 8.09
C THR A 59 -2.17 11.05 8.18
N ASN A 60 -2.84 11.81 7.30
CA ASN A 60 -2.77 13.27 7.30
C ASN A 60 -3.28 13.87 8.60
N HIS A 61 -4.33 13.28 9.19
CA HIS A 61 -4.84 13.70 10.49
C HIS A 61 -3.77 13.57 11.58
N LEU A 62 -3.03 12.45 11.63
CA LEU A 62 -1.94 12.28 12.60
C LEU A 62 -0.77 13.25 12.35
N ILE A 63 -0.39 13.46 11.07
CA ILE A 63 0.67 14.41 10.69
C ILE A 63 0.30 15.83 11.12
N ASN A 64 -0.91 16.29 10.77
CA ASN A 64 -1.35 17.66 11.07
C ASN A 64 -1.47 17.95 12.57
N ASN A 65 -1.61 16.91 13.40
CA ASN A 65 -1.62 17.03 14.86
C ASN A 65 -0.24 16.76 15.49
N ASN A 66 0.82 16.62 14.67
CA ASN A 66 2.19 16.33 15.11
C ASN A 66 2.30 15.08 16.00
N LEU A 67 1.53 14.03 15.69
CA LEU A 67 1.46 12.80 16.50
C LEU A 67 2.41 11.69 16.04
N LEU A 68 3.30 11.99 15.10
CA LEU A 68 4.19 11.00 14.47
C LEU A 68 5.68 11.32 14.66
N ASP A 69 6.05 12.22 15.57
CA ASP A 69 7.46 12.45 15.93
C ASP A 69 8.05 11.21 16.63
N ILE A 70 9.15 10.70 16.09
CA ILE A 70 9.86 9.53 16.63
C ILE A 70 10.51 9.83 17.98
N ASN A 71 10.90 11.08 18.24
CA ASN A 71 11.49 11.46 19.53
C ASN A 71 10.48 11.31 20.67
N ASP A 72 9.22 11.63 20.42
CA ASP A 72 8.14 11.40 21.38
C ASP A 72 8.00 9.91 21.70
N CYS A 73 8.10 9.04 20.69
CA CYS A 73 8.06 7.59 20.89
C CYS A 73 9.27 7.08 21.67
N ARG A 74 10.46 7.66 21.49
CA ARG A 74 11.68 7.31 22.24
C ARG A 74 11.60 7.74 23.70
N GLN A 75 10.99 8.89 23.97
CA GLN A 75 10.83 9.42 25.31
C GLN A 75 9.81 8.60 26.12
N ASP A 76 8.62 8.37 25.56
CA ASP A 76 7.58 7.55 26.18
C ASP A 76 6.70 6.90 25.11
N GLY A 77 7.05 5.65 24.76
CA GLY A 77 6.33 4.89 23.75
C GLY A 77 4.85 4.66 24.11
N LEU A 78 4.52 4.47 25.38
CA LEU A 78 3.12 4.22 25.80
C LEU A 78 2.28 5.48 25.72
N GLN A 79 2.82 6.63 26.12
CA GLN A 79 2.16 7.92 25.95
C GLN A 79 2.01 8.28 24.47
N PHE A 80 3.03 8.02 23.65
CA PHE A 80 2.98 8.16 22.19
C PHE A 80 1.86 7.33 21.58
N GLU A 81 1.77 6.04 21.92
CA GLU A 81 0.67 5.17 21.48
C GLU A 81 -0.69 5.71 21.95
N GLY A 82 -0.80 6.12 23.21
CA GLY A 82 -2.03 6.66 23.80
C GLY A 82 -2.59 7.86 23.05
N ARG A 83 -1.75 8.84 22.68
CA ARG A 83 -2.17 10.02 21.91
C ARG A 83 -2.65 9.65 20.51
N ILE A 84 -2.01 8.69 19.85
CA ILE A 84 -2.47 8.17 18.55
C ILE A 84 -3.82 7.47 18.70
N VAL A 85 -4.02 6.67 19.75
CA VAL A 85 -5.32 6.02 20.02
C VAL A 85 -6.42 7.06 20.21
N GLU A 86 -6.16 8.08 21.01
CA GLU A 86 -7.11 9.16 21.27
C GLU A 86 -7.50 9.87 19.97
N SER A 87 -6.51 10.29 19.17
CA SER A 87 -6.72 10.97 17.89
C SER A 87 -7.49 10.10 16.88
N LEU A 88 -7.09 8.82 16.69
CA LEU A 88 -7.79 7.92 15.75
C LEU A 88 -9.20 7.53 16.21
N THR A 89 -9.55 7.73 17.49
CA THR A 89 -10.90 7.48 18.01
C THR A 89 -11.86 8.64 17.68
N GLN A 90 -11.33 9.84 17.46
CA GLN A 90 -12.13 11.00 17.08
C GLN A 90 -12.65 10.90 15.64
N PRO A 91 -13.73 11.64 15.29
CA PRO A 91 -14.15 11.78 13.91
C PRO A 91 -13.05 12.43 13.05
N ILE A 92 -12.64 11.74 11.99
CA ILE A 92 -11.60 12.21 11.06
C ILE A 92 -12.28 12.75 9.81
N PRO A 93 -11.95 13.96 9.34
CA PRO A 93 -12.43 14.47 8.05
C PRO A 93 -12.03 13.51 6.91
N LEU A 94 -12.98 13.13 6.07
CA LEU A 94 -12.75 12.32 4.90
C LEU A 94 -12.56 13.24 3.69
N VAL A 95 -11.33 13.27 3.16
CA VAL A 95 -11.00 14.10 2.00
C VAL A 95 -11.31 13.32 0.72
N VAL A 96 -12.54 13.45 0.21
CA VAL A 96 -12.97 12.89 -1.08
C VAL A 96 -13.76 13.96 -1.84
N GLY A 97 -13.15 14.50 -2.90
CA GLY A 97 -13.74 15.57 -3.70
C GLY A 97 -14.05 16.81 -2.86
N ALA A 98 -15.19 17.47 -3.12
CA ALA A 98 -15.62 18.66 -2.41
C ALA A 98 -16.53 18.37 -1.18
N SER A 99 -16.62 17.12 -0.71
CA SER A 99 -17.55 16.75 0.35
C SER A 99 -16.93 16.85 1.75
N ASN A 100 -17.65 17.48 2.69
CA ASN A 100 -17.26 17.55 4.12
C ASN A 100 -17.86 16.37 4.90
N SER A 101 -17.38 15.17 4.62
CA SER A 101 -17.77 13.98 5.39
C SER A 101 -16.74 13.63 6.45
N TYR A 102 -17.15 12.87 7.47
CA TYR A 102 -16.29 12.39 8.55
C TYR A 102 -16.45 10.89 8.71
N PHE A 103 -15.42 10.23 9.23
CA PHE A 103 -15.47 8.80 9.56
C PHE A 103 -14.78 8.51 10.89
N LYS A 104 -15.13 7.37 11.49
CA LYS A 104 -14.39 6.84 12.64
C LYS A 104 -13.39 5.80 12.16
N TYR A 105 -12.14 5.92 12.57
CA TYR A 105 -11.13 4.94 12.18
C TYR A 105 -11.43 3.58 12.84
N ARG A 106 -11.39 2.51 12.05
CA ARG A 106 -11.92 1.20 12.47
C ARG A 106 -11.07 0.48 13.53
N TYR A 107 -9.76 0.74 13.56
CA TYR A 107 -8.80 -0.03 14.34
C TYR A 107 -7.80 0.85 15.13
N PRO A 108 -8.26 1.82 15.93
CA PRO A 108 -7.38 2.84 16.53
C PRO A 108 -6.30 2.21 17.43
N ARG A 109 -6.71 1.36 18.38
CA ARG A 109 -5.79 0.69 19.33
C ARG A 109 -4.76 -0.20 18.64
N LEU A 110 -5.22 -1.10 17.78
CA LEU A 110 -4.34 -2.03 17.07
C LEU A 110 -3.29 -1.29 16.23
N ARG A 111 -3.72 -0.24 15.52
CA ARG A 111 -2.83 0.49 14.61
C ARG A 111 -1.90 1.44 15.32
N ALA A 112 -2.34 2.10 16.38
CA ALA A 112 -1.44 2.85 17.26
C ALA A 112 -0.33 1.95 17.81
N SER A 113 -0.68 0.75 18.28
CA SER A 113 0.29 -0.23 18.77
C SER A 113 1.27 -0.69 17.69
N HIS A 114 0.79 -0.93 16.46
CA HIS A 114 1.66 -1.25 15.34
C HIS A 114 2.61 -0.10 14.99
N ILE A 115 2.14 1.15 15.01
CA ILE A 115 2.95 2.34 14.76
C ILE A 115 4.05 2.44 15.82
N ARG A 116 3.71 2.43 17.11
CA ARG A 116 4.70 2.47 18.21
C ARG A 116 5.74 1.36 18.08
N ARG A 117 5.31 0.10 17.93
CA ARG A 117 6.23 -1.05 17.87
C ARG A 117 7.10 -1.05 16.62
N SER A 118 6.60 -0.52 15.50
CA SER A 118 7.43 -0.34 14.30
C SER A 118 8.45 0.77 14.51
N ALA A 119 8.07 1.88 15.14
CA ALA A 119 9.01 2.95 15.49
C ALA A 119 10.12 2.43 16.42
N GLU A 120 9.76 1.74 17.50
CA GLU A 120 10.72 1.13 18.42
C GLU A 120 11.66 0.14 17.71
N SER A 121 11.12 -0.71 16.85
CA SER A 121 11.93 -1.71 16.13
C SER A 121 12.85 -1.10 15.08
N ILE A 122 12.44 -0.04 14.38
CA ILE A 122 13.21 0.59 13.30
C ILE A 122 14.26 1.54 13.86
N TYR A 123 13.90 2.30 14.90
CA TYR A 123 14.71 3.40 15.41
C TYR A 123 15.48 3.04 16.69
N ALA A 124 15.49 1.75 17.08
CA ALA A 124 16.42 1.20 18.06
C ALA A 124 17.87 1.38 17.61
N ASP A 125 18.78 1.56 18.56
CA ASP A 125 20.23 1.61 18.34
C ASP A 125 20.69 2.59 17.24
N ASN A 126 20.00 3.74 17.10
CA ASN A 126 20.23 4.76 16.07
C ASN A 126 20.05 4.26 14.61
N CYS A 127 19.30 3.17 14.40
CA CYS A 127 18.85 2.77 13.07
C CYS A 127 17.81 3.75 12.49
N SER A 128 17.55 3.62 11.18
CA SER A 128 16.59 4.45 10.45
C SER A 128 16.05 3.69 9.23
N ILE A 129 14.94 4.15 8.66
CA ILE A 129 14.40 3.62 7.41
C ILE A 129 15.42 3.79 6.30
N LYS A 130 16.07 4.97 6.18
CA LYS A 130 17.14 5.16 5.20
C LYS A 130 18.27 4.16 5.34
N TRP A 131 18.68 3.85 6.57
CA TRP A 131 19.71 2.85 6.81
C TRP A 131 19.29 1.47 6.29
N ILE A 132 18.04 1.05 6.55
CA ILE A 132 17.47 -0.19 6.00
C ILE A 132 17.48 -0.15 4.47
N LEU A 133 17.02 0.95 3.86
CA LEU A 133 16.94 1.13 2.40
C LEU A 133 18.32 1.09 1.70
N ASN A 134 19.40 1.43 2.40
CA ASN A 134 20.76 1.36 1.87
C ASN A 134 21.39 -0.04 1.97
N SER A 135 20.75 -0.99 2.66
CA SER A 135 21.34 -2.31 2.90
C SER A 135 21.28 -3.27 1.71
N THR A 136 20.40 -3.04 0.73
CA THR A 136 20.32 -3.81 -0.51
C THR A 136 19.59 -3.02 -1.58
N ARG A 137 19.87 -3.30 -2.87
CA ARG A 137 19.11 -2.75 -4.01
C ARG A 137 18.15 -3.76 -4.62
N ASP A 138 18.11 -4.99 -4.10
CA ASP A 138 17.13 -5.99 -4.54
C ASP A 138 15.75 -5.72 -3.93
N PRO A 139 14.69 -5.51 -4.73
CA PRO A 139 13.35 -5.23 -4.23
C PRO A 139 12.73 -6.37 -3.44
N SER A 140 13.04 -7.62 -3.79
CA SER A 140 12.48 -8.78 -3.10
C SER A 140 13.08 -8.94 -1.71
N GLU A 141 14.39 -8.73 -1.59
CA GLU A 141 15.10 -8.71 -0.32
C GLU A 141 14.69 -7.50 0.53
N MET A 142 14.60 -6.31 -0.07
CA MET A 142 14.16 -5.11 0.64
C MET A 142 12.74 -5.26 1.19
N ARG A 143 11.83 -5.90 0.44
CA ARG A 143 10.49 -6.21 0.90
C ARG A 143 10.53 -7.01 2.21
N ILE A 144 11.39 -8.02 2.29
CA ILE A 144 11.57 -8.86 3.48
C ILE A 144 12.10 -8.02 4.65
N LYS A 145 13.11 -7.19 4.42
CA LYS A 145 13.67 -6.31 5.47
C LYS A 145 12.62 -5.38 6.05
N ILE A 146 11.82 -4.71 5.21
CA ILE A 146 10.71 -3.85 5.68
C ILE A 146 9.67 -4.66 6.48
N MET A 147 9.33 -5.88 6.04
CA MET A 147 8.41 -6.75 6.79
C MET A 147 8.97 -7.15 8.16
N GLN A 148 10.26 -7.42 8.25
CA GLN A 148 10.90 -7.84 9.50
C GLN A 148 11.06 -6.69 10.50
N SER A 149 11.29 -5.48 10.00
CA SER A 149 11.46 -4.28 10.84
C SER A 149 10.14 -3.63 11.27
N SER A 150 9.01 -3.96 10.63
CA SER A 150 7.75 -3.25 10.83
C SER A 150 6.60 -4.17 11.28
N VAL A 151 5.91 -3.81 12.35
CA VAL A 151 4.80 -4.60 12.90
C VAL A 151 3.52 -4.38 12.09
N GLY A 152 2.85 -5.48 11.73
CA GLY A 152 1.59 -5.45 10.99
C GLY A 152 1.73 -5.15 9.50
N ILE A 153 2.95 -5.18 8.99
CA ILE A 153 3.30 -5.02 7.57
C ILE A 153 3.55 -6.41 6.96
N GLY A 154 2.69 -6.78 6.01
CA GLY A 154 2.85 -7.99 5.20
C GLY A 154 3.39 -7.70 3.81
N PRO A 155 3.53 -8.73 2.94
CA PRO A 155 4.16 -8.59 1.62
C PRO A 155 3.54 -7.47 0.77
N LYS A 156 2.20 -7.36 0.78
CA LYS A 156 1.47 -6.29 0.08
C LYS A 156 1.84 -4.90 0.57
N GLN A 157 1.90 -4.71 1.89
CA GLN A 157 2.15 -3.38 2.46
C GLN A 157 3.61 -2.97 2.30
N SER A 158 4.55 -3.92 2.39
CA SER A 158 5.95 -3.64 2.05
C SER A 158 6.13 -3.31 0.57
N SER A 159 5.47 -4.04 -0.35
CA SER A 159 5.49 -3.68 -1.78
C SER A 159 4.90 -2.28 -2.02
N LEU A 160 3.79 -1.95 -1.37
CA LEU A 160 3.16 -0.63 -1.45
C LEU A 160 4.09 0.47 -0.94
N PHE A 161 4.69 0.29 0.24
CA PHE A 161 5.65 1.22 0.82
C PHE A 161 6.81 1.48 -0.15
N LEU A 162 7.50 0.42 -0.60
CA LEU A 162 8.66 0.54 -1.49
C LEU A 162 8.32 1.21 -2.82
N ARG A 163 7.13 0.93 -3.36
CA ARG A 163 6.61 1.60 -4.56
C ARG A 163 6.35 3.08 -4.31
N ASN A 164 5.68 3.40 -3.21
CA ASN A 164 5.29 4.77 -2.90
C ASN A 164 6.49 5.66 -2.61
N ILE A 165 7.56 5.14 -2.03
CA ILE A 165 8.78 5.93 -1.79
C ILE A 165 9.71 6.02 -3.01
N GLY A 166 9.36 5.42 -4.16
CA GLY A 166 10.20 5.43 -5.36
C GLY A 166 11.34 4.41 -5.38
N PHE A 167 11.37 3.44 -4.45
CA PHE A 167 12.48 2.47 -4.35
C PHE A 167 12.53 1.48 -5.53
N THR A 168 11.37 1.12 -6.09
CA THR A 168 11.28 0.09 -7.14
C THR A 168 9.97 0.19 -7.90
N ASP A 169 9.98 -0.19 -9.18
CA ASP A 169 8.81 -0.42 -10.02
C ASP A 169 8.62 -1.92 -10.35
N ARG A 170 9.41 -2.80 -9.72
CA ARG A 170 9.48 -4.25 -10.01
C ARG A 170 8.62 -5.12 -9.09
N LEU A 171 7.91 -4.52 -8.14
CA LEU A 171 7.02 -5.18 -7.20
C LEU A 171 5.56 -4.86 -7.52
N ALA A 172 4.70 -5.88 -7.43
CA ALA A 172 3.25 -5.69 -7.56
C ALA A 172 2.60 -5.48 -6.19
N ILE A 173 1.50 -4.73 -6.20
CA ILE A 173 0.61 -4.56 -5.05
C ILE A 173 -0.62 -5.47 -5.26
N LEU A 174 -0.53 -6.72 -4.81
CA LEU A 174 -1.59 -7.71 -4.93
C LEU A 174 -2.70 -7.49 -3.90
N ASP A 175 -3.52 -6.48 -4.12
CA ASP A 175 -4.72 -6.22 -3.32
C ASP A 175 -5.96 -6.97 -3.84
N VAL A 176 -7.12 -6.74 -3.23
CA VAL A 176 -8.37 -7.41 -3.60
C VAL A 176 -8.82 -7.07 -5.03
N HIS A 177 -8.50 -5.87 -5.53
CA HIS A 177 -8.86 -5.43 -6.88
C HIS A 177 -7.97 -6.11 -7.91
N VAL A 178 -6.66 -6.14 -7.68
CA VAL A 178 -5.68 -6.80 -8.56
C VAL A 178 -5.92 -8.31 -8.59
N LEU A 179 -6.09 -8.97 -7.44
CA LEU A 179 -6.39 -10.41 -7.38
C LEU A 179 -7.72 -10.75 -8.09
N ARG A 180 -8.74 -9.89 -7.97
CA ARG A 180 -10.02 -10.09 -8.67
C ARG A 180 -9.85 -9.93 -10.18
N TYR A 181 -9.11 -8.94 -10.63
CA TYR A 181 -8.77 -8.80 -12.06
C TYR A 181 -8.08 -10.07 -12.56
N MET A 182 -7.03 -10.52 -11.88
CA MET A 182 -6.27 -11.71 -12.26
C MET A 182 -7.15 -12.95 -12.39
N PHE A 183 -8.15 -13.12 -11.51
CA PHE A 183 -9.13 -14.20 -11.63
C PHE A 183 -10.06 -14.01 -12.84
N LEU A 184 -10.60 -12.80 -13.05
CA LEU A 184 -11.54 -12.51 -14.14
C LEU A 184 -10.90 -12.65 -15.52
N VAL A 185 -9.62 -12.27 -15.66
CA VAL A 185 -8.89 -12.42 -16.93
C VAL A 185 -8.18 -13.77 -17.09
N GLY A 186 -8.29 -14.67 -16.10
CA GLY A 186 -7.75 -16.03 -16.16
C GLY A 186 -6.24 -16.15 -15.94
N ILE A 187 -5.60 -15.16 -15.31
CA ILE A 187 -4.19 -15.26 -14.87
C ILE A 187 -4.07 -16.25 -13.70
N ILE A 188 -5.08 -16.30 -12.83
CA ILE A 188 -5.19 -17.29 -11.75
C ILE A 188 -6.54 -18.00 -11.82
N ASN A 189 -6.56 -19.28 -11.46
CA ASN A 189 -7.76 -20.11 -11.56
C ASN A 189 -8.60 -20.11 -10.27
N VAL A 190 -8.05 -19.63 -9.16
CA VAL A 190 -8.71 -19.63 -7.85
C VAL A 190 -8.96 -18.20 -7.38
N LYS A 191 -10.23 -17.86 -7.17
CA LYS A 191 -10.61 -16.57 -6.62
C LYS A 191 -10.05 -16.41 -5.21
N THR A 192 -9.18 -15.43 -5.03
CA THR A 192 -8.50 -15.17 -3.76
C THR A 192 -8.70 -13.70 -3.36
N GLN A 193 -9.04 -13.45 -2.09
CA GLN A 193 -9.25 -12.08 -1.58
C GLN A 193 -8.01 -11.47 -0.92
N ALA A 194 -7.07 -12.32 -0.48
CA ALA A 194 -5.81 -11.90 0.13
C ALA A 194 -4.79 -13.04 0.07
N VAL A 195 -3.51 -12.69 0.06
CA VAL A 195 -2.38 -13.64 0.10
C VAL A 195 -1.50 -13.28 1.28
N SER A 196 -1.45 -14.13 2.30
CA SER A 196 -0.78 -13.84 3.57
C SER A 196 0.67 -14.32 3.61
N THR A 197 1.00 -15.42 2.94
CA THR A 197 2.36 -15.98 2.95
C THR A 197 3.21 -15.32 1.88
N LEU A 198 4.47 -15.03 2.20
CA LEU A 198 5.42 -14.42 1.27
C LEU A 198 5.64 -15.29 0.03
N THR A 199 5.82 -16.60 0.22
CA THR A 199 6.03 -17.55 -0.88
C THR A 199 4.88 -17.53 -1.88
N LYS A 200 3.63 -17.57 -1.39
CA LYS A 200 2.47 -17.53 -2.29
C LYS A 200 2.29 -16.16 -2.94
N TYR A 201 2.64 -15.09 -2.22
CA TYR A 201 2.62 -13.74 -2.75
C TYR A 201 3.61 -13.60 -3.92
N GLN A 202 4.83 -14.10 -3.77
CA GLN A 202 5.86 -14.10 -4.82
C GLN A 202 5.46 -14.93 -6.04
N GLU A 203 4.84 -16.09 -5.81
CA GLU A 203 4.32 -16.94 -6.89
C GLU A 203 3.26 -16.20 -7.72
N ILE A 204 2.24 -15.63 -7.06
CA ILE A 204 1.15 -14.91 -7.73
C ILE A 204 1.67 -13.62 -8.40
N GLU A 205 2.61 -12.92 -7.76
CA GLU A 205 3.29 -11.76 -8.34
C GLU A 205 4.06 -12.16 -9.62
N GLY A 206 4.66 -13.35 -9.63
CA GLY A 206 5.32 -13.93 -10.81
C GLY A 206 4.36 -14.16 -11.99
N TYR A 207 3.13 -14.61 -11.73
CA TYR A 207 2.11 -14.74 -12.77
C TYR A 207 1.71 -13.38 -13.34
N LEU A 208 1.47 -12.39 -12.49
CA LEU A 208 1.14 -11.03 -12.94
C LEU A 208 2.30 -10.40 -13.72
N ARG A 209 3.53 -10.57 -13.25
CA ARG A 209 4.76 -10.10 -13.93
C ARG A 209 4.90 -10.72 -15.32
N SER A 210 4.74 -12.04 -15.43
CA SER A 210 4.82 -12.74 -16.71
C SER A 210 3.75 -12.25 -17.69
N TYR A 211 2.55 -11.99 -17.19
CA TYR A 211 1.45 -11.46 -17.99
C TYR A 211 1.71 -10.00 -18.42
N ALA A 212 2.16 -9.13 -17.51
CA ALA A 212 2.55 -7.75 -17.82
C ALA A 212 3.64 -7.69 -18.89
N ASN A 213 4.65 -8.57 -18.80
CA ASN A 213 5.73 -8.68 -19.78
C ASN A 213 5.21 -9.08 -21.18
N LYS A 214 4.27 -10.04 -21.25
CA LYS A 214 3.62 -10.44 -22.52
C LYS A 214 2.88 -9.27 -23.18
N LEU A 215 2.32 -8.37 -22.37
CA LEU A 215 1.65 -7.16 -22.84
C LEU A 215 2.60 -6.00 -23.11
N GLY A 216 3.91 -6.15 -22.87
CA GLY A 216 4.89 -5.08 -23.01
C GLY A 216 4.71 -3.94 -22.01
N THR A 217 4.15 -4.25 -20.83
CA THR A 217 3.81 -3.25 -19.79
C THR A 217 4.75 -3.35 -18.59
N ASN A 218 5.05 -2.19 -17.99
CA ASN A 218 5.73 -2.14 -16.69
C ASN A 218 4.79 -2.66 -15.59
N LEU A 219 5.28 -3.60 -14.76
CA LEU A 219 4.46 -4.25 -13.72
C LEU A 219 3.82 -3.25 -12.77
N ALA A 220 4.58 -2.25 -12.33
CA ALA A 220 4.10 -1.25 -11.40
C ALA A 220 3.00 -0.38 -12.01
N TYR A 221 3.19 0.16 -13.20
CA TYR A 221 2.13 0.96 -13.80
C TYR A 221 0.92 0.12 -14.22
N PHE A 222 1.14 -1.15 -14.57
CA PHE A 222 0.06 -2.07 -14.91
C PHE A 222 -0.78 -2.46 -13.70
N ASP A 223 -0.19 -2.72 -12.53
CA ASP A 223 -0.97 -2.99 -11.31
C ASP A 223 -1.84 -1.79 -10.89
N THR A 224 -1.33 -0.58 -11.11
CA THR A 224 -2.04 0.66 -10.82
C THR A 224 -3.21 0.85 -11.80
N ALA A 225 -2.98 0.56 -13.08
CA ALA A 225 -4.01 0.58 -14.10
C ALA A 225 -5.12 -0.44 -13.83
N ILE A 226 -4.76 -1.65 -13.38
CA ILE A 226 -5.70 -2.68 -12.94
C ILE A 226 -6.53 -2.16 -11.77
N TRP A 227 -5.88 -1.59 -10.75
CA TRP A 227 -6.56 -1.08 -9.57
C TRP A 227 -7.61 -0.04 -9.93
N VAL A 228 -7.24 0.99 -10.72
CA VAL A 228 -8.17 2.03 -11.20
C VAL A 228 -9.33 1.42 -11.97
N THR A 229 -9.04 0.54 -12.94
CA THR A 229 -10.04 -0.13 -13.77
C THR A 229 -11.05 -0.91 -12.91
N MET A 230 -10.55 -1.69 -11.96
CA MET A 230 -11.40 -2.53 -11.11
C MET A 230 -12.22 -1.73 -10.10
N ARG A 231 -11.75 -0.55 -9.67
CA ARG A 231 -12.55 0.34 -8.82
C ARG A 231 -13.76 0.89 -9.57
N VAL A 232 -13.60 1.25 -10.84
CA VAL A 232 -14.71 1.74 -11.70
C VAL A 232 -15.66 0.59 -12.01
N PHE A 233 -15.14 -0.54 -12.49
CA PHE A 233 -15.96 -1.71 -12.84
C PHE A 233 -16.84 -2.19 -11.67
N GLN A 234 -16.32 -2.19 -10.44
CA GLN A 234 -17.11 -2.61 -9.28
C GLN A 234 -18.25 -1.66 -8.92
N ARG A 235 -18.12 -0.36 -9.22
CA ARG A 235 -19.21 0.60 -9.02
C ARG A 235 -20.33 0.37 -10.03
N GLU A 236 -19.97 0.11 -11.29
CA GLU A 236 -20.93 -0.12 -12.38
C GLU A 236 -21.65 -1.46 -12.28
N VAL A 237 -21.05 -2.49 -11.68
CA VAL A 237 -21.68 -3.81 -11.50
C VAL A 237 -22.60 -3.87 -10.26
N VAL A 238 -22.44 -2.95 -9.31
CA VAL A 238 -23.27 -2.85 -8.10
C VAL A 238 -24.45 -1.89 -8.30
N LEU A 239 -24.42 -1.09 -9.36
CA LEU A 239 -25.54 -0.30 -9.89
C LEU A 239 -26.31 -1.12 -10.93
#